data_AF-A0A9W9HWD8-F1
#
_entry.id   AF-A0A9W9HWD8-F1
#
_cell.length_a   1.000
_cell.length_b   1.000
_cell.length_c   1.000
_cell.angle_alpha   90.00
_cell.angle_beta   90.00
_cell.angle_gamma   90.00
#
_symmetry.space_group_name_H-M   'P 1'
#
loop_
_entity.id
_entity.type
_entity.pdbx_description
1 polymer ?
#
loop_
_entity_poly.entity_id
_entity_poly.type
_entity_poly.pdbx_seq_one_letter_code
_entity_poly.pdbx_strand_id
1 'polypeptide(L)'
;MSQTWETSRAAWLYPLRVCVESTISLFLPGRRILTSAGQGIYYFATHRFLWPLFKARLVPIVLLSSFVYFLLFFFTYLPQVAFLALFQGVGAWINGAFLVLGEGAAIVAALFEAFFVDETLVDIFDSVLVNEGQEELVLASRVIYPEAGDPASRLGTPTTSAVYAPFSFRQIIEFIVLLPLNFIPVAGTPMFLVLTGYRAGPFHHWRYFQLLDFTKQERKASVSRRQLQYTT
;
A
#
# COMPACT_ATOMS: atom_id res chain seq x y z
N MET A 1 -32.95 21.05 -0.62
CA MET A 1 -32.55 20.48 0.68
C MET A 1 -31.07 20.15 0.60
N SER A 2 -30.22 21.03 1.12
CA SER A 2 -28.78 20.82 1.19
C SER A 2 -28.47 19.80 2.28
N GLN A 3 -28.04 18.59 1.92
CA GLN A 3 -27.41 17.67 2.86
C GLN A 3 -26.12 18.33 3.37
N THR A 4 -26.15 18.82 4.61
CA THR A 4 -24.95 19.25 5.32
C THR A 4 -24.19 18.00 5.74
N TRP A 5 -23.10 17.73 5.04
CA TRP A 5 -22.21 16.59 5.29
C TRP A 5 -21.56 16.67 6.68
N GLU A 6 -21.68 15.61 7.49
CA GLU A 6 -20.90 15.46 8.72
C GLU A 6 -19.43 15.12 8.38
N THR A 7 -18.62 16.18 8.31
CA THR A 7 -17.16 16.20 8.04
C THR A 7 -16.29 15.30 8.93
N SER A 8 -16.86 14.62 9.93
CA SER A 8 -16.14 13.79 10.89
C SER A 8 -16.03 12.32 10.48
N ARG A 9 -16.83 11.84 9.50
CA ARG A 9 -16.89 10.42 9.14
C ARG A 9 -15.90 9.99 8.04
N ALA A 10 -15.48 10.92 7.19
CA ALA A 10 -14.60 10.65 6.03
C ALA A 10 -13.15 11.16 6.22
N ALA A 11 -12.76 11.55 7.45
CA ALA A 11 -11.45 12.14 7.74
C ALA A 11 -10.25 11.17 7.61
N TRP A 12 -10.48 9.94 7.16
CA TRP A 12 -9.45 8.92 6.92
C TRP A 12 -9.23 8.66 5.43
N LEU A 13 -10.05 9.27 4.57
CA LEU A 13 -9.98 9.24 3.10
C LEU A 13 -9.22 10.42 2.55
N TYR A 14 -8.22 10.90 3.30
CA TYR A 14 -7.32 11.93 2.82
C TYR A 14 -6.40 11.30 1.78
N PRO A 15 -6.89 11.30 0.53
CA PRO A 15 -6.37 12.37 -0.31
C PRO A 15 -7.39 13.44 -0.75
N LEU A 16 -8.71 13.26 -0.58
CA LEU A 16 -9.77 14.03 -1.28
C LEU A 16 -10.10 15.46 -0.77
N ARG A 17 -9.11 16.27 -0.39
CA ARG A 17 -9.33 17.68 -0.04
C ARG A 17 -8.86 18.67 -1.13
N VAL A 18 -8.88 18.27 -2.40
CA VAL A 18 -8.50 19.15 -3.51
C VAL A 18 -9.46 19.00 -4.68
N CYS A 19 -10.72 19.33 -4.46
CA CYS A 19 -11.56 20.00 -5.44
C CYS A 19 -12.73 20.64 -4.66
N VAL A 20 -13.22 21.80 -5.07
CA VAL A 20 -14.34 22.59 -4.50
C VAL A 20 -14.01 23.70 -3.49
N GLU A 21 -12.92 23.68 -2.71
CA GLU A 21 -12.69 24.72 -1.69
C GLU A 21 -11.44 25.59 -1.88
N SER A 22 -11.18 26.01 -3.12
CA SER A 22 -10.44 27.24 -3.35
C SER A 22 -11.33 28.42 -2.95
N THR A 23 -11.34 28.79 -1.66
CA THR A 23 -11.33 30.19 -1.14
C THR A 23 -11.65 30.28 0.37
N ILE A 24 -12.30 29.31 1.04
CA ILE A 24 -12.74 29.51 2.45
C ILE A 24 -12.58 28.27 3.32
N SER A 25 -11.35 27.87 3.64
CA SER A 25 -11.08 27.13 4.89
C SER A 25 -9.60 27.22 5.28
N LEU A 26 -9.03 28.42 5.12
CA LEU A 26 -7.86 28.90 5.85
C LEU A 26 -8.35 29.34 7.23
N PHE A 27 -8.68 28.43 8.16
CA PHE A 27 -8.85 28.65 9.62
C PHE A 27 -9.62 27.47 10.25
N LEU A 28 -8.94 26.41 10.68
CA LEU A 28 -9.40 25.62 11.84
C LEU A 28 -8.17 25.03 12.55
N PRO A 29 -7.68 25.66 13.63
CA PRO A 29 -6.66 25.06 14.49
C PRO A 29 -7.34 24.01 15.37
N GLY A 30 -6.77 22.81 15.48
CA GLY A 30 -7.08 21.91 16.60
C GLY A 30 -7.76 20.56 16.33
N ARG A 31 -7.65 19.95 15.14
CA ARG A 31 -7.88 18.50 15.00
C ARG A 31 -6.60 17.81 14.57
N ARG A 32 -5.99 17.05 15.49
CA ARG A 32 -4.98 16.02 15.15
C ARG A 32 -5.69 14.96 14.32
N ILE A 33 -5.55 15.03 13.00
CA ILE A 33 -6.00 13.98 12.09
C ILE A 33 -4.88 12.94 12.07
N LEU A 34 -4.96 11.98 12.99
CA LEU A 34 -4.15 10.75 12.97
C LEU A 34 -4.80 9.80 11.96
N THR A 35 -4.46 9.90 10.68
CA THR A 35 -4.80 8.90 9.66
C THR A 35 -4.04 7.61 9.96
N SER A 36 -4.59 6.80 10.84
CA SER A 36 -3.93 5.59 11.33
C SER A 36 -4.30 4.40 10.47
N ALA A 37 -3.36 3.47 10.27
CA ALA A 37 -3.61 2.20 9.61
C ALA A 37 -4.85 1.45 10.16
N GLY A 38 -5.18 1.66 11.44
CA GLY A 38 -6.36 1.10 12.08
C GLY A 38 -7.69 1.54 11.46
N GLN A 39 -7.80 2.76 10.94
CA GLN A 39 -9.04 3.21 10.28
C GLN A 39 -9.22 2.56 8.92
N GLY A 40 -8.14 2.35 8.18
CA GLY A 40 -8.19 1.61 6.92
C GLY A 40 -8.67 0.18 7.15
N ILE A 41 -8.16 -0.50 8.19
CA ILE A 41 -8.59 -1.85 8.58
C ILE A 41 -10.07 -1.84 8.98
N TYR A 42 -10.49 -0.88 9.81
CA TYR A 42 -11.89 -0.75 10.22
C TYR A 42 -12.82 -0.48 9.03
N TYR A 43 -12.42 0.39 8.12
CA TYR A 43 -13.16 0.69 6.89
C TYR A 43 -13.30 -0.55 6.02
N PHE A 44 -12.20 -1.27 5.79
CA PHE A 44 -12.22 -2.53 5.06
C PHE A 44 -13.14 -3.58 5.72
N ALA A 45 -13.08 -3.70 7.05
CA ALA A 45 -13.90 -4.64 7.81
C ALA A 45 -15.40 -4.28 7.78
N THR A 46 -15.75 -3.00 7.65
CA THR A 46 -17.14 -2.54 7.61
C THR A 46 -17.73 -2.52 6.20
N HIS A 47 -16.91 -2.38 5.16
CA HIS A 47 -17.35 -2.28 3.77
C HIS A 47 -17.19 -3.59 3.02
N ARG A 48 -18.29 -4.34 2.91
CA ARG A 48 -18.30 -5.69 2.32
C ARG A 48 -17.93 -5.74 0.84
N PHE A 49 -18.13 -4.64 0.10
CA PHE A 49 -17.80 -4.56 -1.33
C PHE A 49 -16.30 -4.74 -1.63
N LEU A 50 -15.42 -4.53 -0.65
CA LEU A 50 -13.97 -4.70 -0.81
C LEU A 50 -13.51 -6.17 -0.68
N TRP A 51 -14.32 -7.03 -0.07
CA TRP A 51 -13.91 -8.40 0.26
C TRP A 51 -13.77 -9.31 -0.97
N PRO A 52 -14.61 -9.20 -2.01
CA PRO A 52 -14.39 -9.92 -3.26
C PRO A 52 -13.04 -9.59 -3.90
N LEU A 53 -12.65 -8.30 -3.92
CA LEU A 53 -11.35 -7.85 -4.46
C LEU A 53 -10.19 -8.50 -3.71
N PHE A 54 -10.27 -8.55 -2.37
CA PHE A 54 -9.27 -9.21 -1.53
C PHE A 54 -9.22 -10.72 -1.77
N LYS A 55 -10.37 -11.40 -1.79
CA LYS A 55 -10.46 -12.86 -1.99
C LYS A 55 -9.94 -13.30 -3.35
N ALA A 56 -10.19 -12.51 -4.40
CA ALA A 56 -9.70 -12.78 -5.74
C ALA A 56 -8.16 -12.88 -5.80
N ARG A 57 -7.45 -12.19 -4.88
CA ARG A 57 -5.98 -12.24 -4.80
C ARG A 57 -5.44 -13.25 -3.79
N LEU A 58 -6.23 -13.67 -2.80
CA LEU A 58 -5.78 -14.65 -1.81
C LEU A 58 -5.34 -15.97 -2.46
N VAL A 59 -6.11 -16.46 -3.44
CA VAL A 59 -5.82 -17.72 -4.14
C VAL A 59 -4.47 -17.67 -4.88
N PRO A 60 -4.21 -16.70 -5.79
CA PRO A 60 -2.91 -16.64 -6.47
C PRO A 60 -1.75 -16.39 -5.50
N ILE A 61 -1.93 -15.63 -4.41
CA ILE A 61 -0.89 -15.45 -3.38
C ILE A 61 -0.53 -16.77 -2.71
N VAL A 62 -1.53 -17.56 -2.30
CA VAL A 62 -1.30 -18.84 -1.63
C VAL A 62 -0.62 -19.83 -2.58
N LEU A 63 -1.04 -19.88 -3.85
CA LEU A 63 -0.41 -20.75 -4.86
C LEU A 63 1.03 -20.32 -5.14
N LEU A 64 1.27 -19.03 -5.35
CA LEU A 64 2.60 -18.47 -5.58
C LEU A 64 3.53 -18.74 -4.41
N SER A 65 3.09 -18.43 -3.18
CA SER A 65 3.89 -18.66 -1.97
C SER A 65 4.19 -20.13 -1.75
N SER A 66 3.19 -21.01 -1.92
CA SER A 66 3.38 -22.46 -1.80
C SER A 66 4.39 -22.97 -2.83
N PHE A 67 4.30 -22.50 -4.07
CA PHE A 67 5.23 -22.88 -5.14
C PHE A 67 6.66 -22.40 -4.87
N VAL A 68 6.84 -21.14 -4.48
CA VAL A 68 8.16 -20.57 -4.14
C VAL A 68 8.79 -21.32 -2.96
N TYR A 69 8.03 -21.51 -1.87
CA TYR A 69 8.55 -22.22 -0.70
C TYR A 69 8.86 -23.68 -1.01
N PHE A 70 8.04 -24.36 -1.82
CA PHE A 70 8.36 -25.71 -2.26
C PHE A 70 9.72 -25.76 -2.97
N LEU A 71 9.98 -24.86 -3.92
CA LEU A 71 11.25 -24.82 -4.64
C LEU A 71 12.43 -24.51 -3.70
N LEU A 72 12.30 -23.53 -2.81
CA LEU A 72 13.38 -23.19 -1.88
C LEU A 72 13.66 -24.34 -0.90
N PHE A 73 12.63 -24.93 -0.29
CA PHE A 73 12.84 -26.06 0.61
C PHE A 73 13.39 -27.29 -0.11
N PHE A 74 13.01 -27.52 -1.36
CA PHE A 74 13.51 -28.64 -2.15
C PHE A 74 14.97 -28.45 -2.58
N PHE A 75 15.35 -27.26 -3.05
CA PHE A 75 16.66 -27.01 -3.65
C PHE A 75 17.68 -26.36 -2.71
N THR A 76 17.27 -25.48 -1.80
CA THR A 76 18.21 -24.65 -1.00
C THR A 76 18.32 -25.09 0.45
N TYR A 77 17.28 -25.70 1.04
CA TYR A 77 17.27 -26.03 2.47
C TYR A 77 18.42 -26.95 2.88
N LEU A 78 18.60 -28.11 2.24
CA LEU A 78 19.67 -29.04 2.61
C LEU A 78 21.07 -28.45 2.37
N PRO A 79 21.37 -27.80 1.24
CA PRO A 79 22.64 -27.09 1.07
C PRO A 79 22.90 -26.02 2.14
N GLN A 80 21.88 -25.24 2.52
CA GLN A 80 21.99 -24.22 3.56
C GLN A 80 22.24 -24.83 4.94
N VAL A 81 21.51 -25.88 5.30
CA VAL A 81 21.72 -26.63 6.55
C VAL A 81 23.14 -27.20 6.59
N ALA A 82 23.63 -27.77 5.48
CA ALA A 82 24.98 -28.31 5.41
C ALA A 82 26.06 -27.24 5.63
N PHE A 83 25.92 -26.08 5.00
CA PHE A 83 26.83 -24.94 5.20
C PHE A 83 26.79 -24.43 6.64
N LEU A 84 25.59 -24.26 7.18
CA LEU A 84 25.36 -23.79 8.54
C LEU A 84 25.87 -24.78 9.59
N ALA A 85 25.77 -26.09 9.34
CA ALA A 85 26.23 -27.13 10.27
C ALA A 85 27.73 -27.03 10.58
N LEU A 86 28.53 -26.42 9.68
CA LEU A 86 29.95 -26.17 9.88
C LEU A 86 30.24 -25.24 11.07
N PHE A 87 29.32 -24.33 11.40
CA PHE A 87 29.52 -23.32 12.44
C PHE A 87 28.68 -23.56 13.69
N GLN A 88 27.49 -24.16 13.56
CA GLN A 88 26.49 -24.23 14.63
C GLN A 88 25.91 -25.63 14.90
N GLY A 89 26.42 -26.67 14.23
CA GLY A 89 26.03 -28.06 14.49
C GLY A 89 24.52 -28.31 14.36
N VAL A 90 23.90 -28.92 15.37
CA VAL A 90 22.47 -29.31 15.36
C VAL A 90 21.54 -28.10 15.19
N GLY A 91 21.95 -26.91 15.66
CA GLY A 91 21.17 -25.67 15.48
C GLY A 91 20.99 -25.25 14.02
N ALA A 92 21.80 -25.79 13.10
CA ALA A 92 21.73 -25.51 11.67
C ALA A 92 20.39 -25.89 11.03
N TRP A 93 19.72 -26.93 11.53
CA TRP A 93 18.41 -27.36 11.00
C TRP A 93 17.33 -26.29 11.22
N ILE A 94 17.32 -25.70 12.41
CA ILE A 94 16.36 -24.65 12.80
C ILE A 94 16.72 -23.33 12.11
N ASN A 95 17.99 -22.92 12.18
CA ASN A 95 18.44 -21.67 11.58
C ASN A 95 18.37 -21.69 10.04
N GLY A 96 18.62 -22.84 9.41
CA GLY A 96 18.39 -23.04 7.98
C GLY A 96 16.93 -22.89 7.61
N ALA A 97 15.99 -23.35 8.44
CA ALA A 97 14.56 -23.19 8.17
C ALA A 97 14.16 -21.72 8.24
N PHE A 98 14.63 -20.98 9.24
CA PHE A 98 14.40 -19.52 9.33
C PHE A 98 15.00 -18.77 8.13
N LEU A 99 16.18 -19.18 7.65
CA LEU A 99 16.82 -18.58 6.49
C LEU A 99 15.96 -18.78 5.23
N VAL A 100 15.56 -20.02 4.93
CA VAL A 100 14.66 -20.32 3.80
C VAL A 100 13.33 -19.56 3.93
N LEU A 101 12.76 -19.51 5.12
CA LEU A 101 11.51 -18.78 5.38
C LEU A 101 11.66 -17.28 5.08
N GLY A 102 12.77 -16.67 5.50
CA GLY A 102 13.08 -15.27 5.27
C GLY A 102 13.35 -14.94 3.81
N GLU A 103 14.17 -15.75 3.12
CA GLU A 103 14.43 -15.62 1.69
C GLU A 103 13.15 -15.77 0.86
N GLY A 104 12.35 -16.79 1.18
CA GLY A 104 11.07 -17.01 0.53
C GLY A 104 10.09 -15.87 0.77
N ALA A 105 10.05 -15.28 1.96
CA ALA A 105 9.20 -14.12 2.23
C ALA A 105 9.58 -12.92 1.35
N ALA A 106 10.88 -12.66 1.18
CA ALA A 106 11.36 -11.58 0.31
C ALA A 106 11.03 -11.84 -1.17
N ILE A 107 11.23 -13.07 -1.66
CA ILE A 107 10.91 -13.46 -3.04
C ILE A 107 9.40 -13.38 -3.29
N VAL A 108 8.58 -13.93 -2.39
CA VAL A 108 7.12 -13.88 -2.49
C VAL A 108 6.63 -12.44 -2.49
N ALA A 109 7.15 -11.58 -1.60
CA ALA A 109 6.78 -10.16 -1.57
C ALA A 109 7.12 -9.47 -2.89
N ALA A 110 8.32 -9.67 -3.44
CA ALA A 110 8.75 -9.07 -4.70
C ALA A 110 7.90 -9.54 -5.89
N LEU A 111 7.60 -10.85 -5.98
CA LEU A 111 6.77 -11.40 -7.05
C LEU A 111 5.31 -10.95 -6.91
N PHE A 112 4.79 -10.87 -5.68
CA PHE A 112 3.44 -10.40 -5.43
C PHE A 112 3.28 -8.93 -5.84
N GLU A 113 4.23 -8.08 -5.44
CA GLU A 113 4.27 -6.67 -5.84
C GLU A 113 4.35 -6.52 -7.36
N ALA A 114 5.23 -7.27 -8.02
CA ALA A 114 5.44 -7.15 -9.46
C ALA A 114 4.25 -7.62 -10.31
N PHE A 115 3.52 -8.66 -9.90
CA PHE A 115 2.51 -9.30 -10.75
C PHE A 115 1.05 -9.11 -10.30
N PHE A 116 0.78 -8.80 -9.03
CA PHE A 116 -0.59 -8.91 -8.48
C PHE A 116 -1.10 -7.68 -7.71
N VAL A 117 -0.21 -6.80 -7.25
CA VAL A 117 -0.58 -5.70 -6.36
C VAL A 117 -1.20 -4.53 -7.11
N ASP A 118 -0.62 -4.10 -8.22
CA ASP A 118 -0.88 -2.77 -8.79
C ASP A 118 -2.36 -2.57 -9.21
N GLU A 119 -2.91 -3.45 -10.05
CA GLU A 119 -4.30 -3.33 -10.50
C GLU A 119 -5.32 -3.45 -9.37
N THR A 120 -5.08 -4.35 -8.41
CA THR A 120 -6.01 -4.53 -7.27
C THR A 120 -6.03 -3.29 -6.38
N LEU A 121 -4.88 -2.67 -6.15
CA LEU A 121 -4.81 -1.45 -5.37
C LEU A 121 -5.51 -0.30 -6.08
N VAL A 122 -5.42 -0.22 -7.41
CA VAL A 122 -6.23 0.73 -8.20
C VAL A 122 -7.72 0.45 -8.03
N ASP A 123 -8.16 -0.80 -8.16
CA ASP A 123 -9.57 -1.17 -7.99
C ASP A 123 -10.09 -0.83 -6.59
N ILE A 124 -9.32 -1.14 -5.54
CA ILE A 124 -9.67 -0.80 -4.16
C ILE A 124 -9.75 0.72 -4.00
N PHE A 125 -8.74 1.45 -4.47
CA PHE A 125 -8.68 2.90 -4.35
C PHE A 125 -9.86 3.57 -5.06
N ASP A 126 -10.08 3.24 -6.34
CA ASP A 126 -11.16 3.79 -7.15
C ASP A 126 -12.53 3.41 -6.57
N SER A 127 -12.71 2.19 -6.05
CA SER A 127 -13.98 1.74 -5.43
C SER A 127 -14.29 2.53 -4.18
N VAL A 128 -13.26 2.83 -3.38
CA VAL A 128 -13.38 3.64 -2.18
C VAL A 128 -13.75 5.08 -2.55
N LEU A 129 -13.13 5.67 -3.58
CA LEU A 129 -13.51 7.00 -4.06
C LEU A 129 -14.98 7.06 -4.49
N VAL A 130 -15.45 6.06 -5.23
CA VAL A 130 -16.85 5.97 -5.66
C VAL A 130 -17.79 5.83 -4.46
N ASN A 131 -17.46 4.98 -3.48
CA ASN A 131 -18.27 4.83 -2.26
C ASN A 131 -18.41 6.14 -1.47
N GLU A 132 -17.40 7.00 -1.54
CA GLU A 132 -17.33 8.29 -0.83
C GLU A 132 -17.87 9.46 -1.66
N GLY A 133 -18.53 9.18 -2.80
CA GLY A 133 -19.18 10.18 -3.64
C GLY A 133 -18.23 10.96 -4.56
N GLN A 134 -17.00 10.48 -4.74
CA GLN A 134 -15.96 11.12 -5.57
C GLN A 134 -15.86 10.45 -6.95
N GLU A 135 -17.02 10.06 -7.48
CA GLU A 135 -17.16 9.35 -8.75
C GLU A 135 -16.62 10.17 -9.93
N GLU A 136 -16.83 11.49 -9.92
CA GLU A 136 -16.35 12.41 -10.97
C GLU A 136 -14.84 12.35 -11.18
N LEU A 137 -14.05 12.16 -10.11
CA LEU A 137 -12.60 12.05 -10.21
C LEU A 137 -12.16 10.73 -10.86
N VAL A 138 -12.90 9.65 -10.63
CA VAL A 138 -12.59 8.33 -11.18
C VAL A 138 -13.00 8.25 -12.64
N LEU A 139 -14.14 8.88 -13.02
CA LEU A 139 -14.64 8.95 -14.40
C LEU A 139 -13.62 9.49 -15.40
N ALA A 140 -12.71 10.35 -14.97
CA ALA A 140 -11.63 10.87 -15.81
C ALA A 140 -10.62 9.79 -16.25
N SER A 141 -10.51 8.68 -15.51
CA SER A 141 -9.49 7.65 -15.71
C SER A 141 -10.02 6.26 -16.04
N ARG A 142 -11.34 6.05 -15.90
CA ARG A 142 -12.01 4.74 -16.01
C ARG A 142 -13.52 4.90 -16.24
N VAL A 143 -14.10 3.94 -16.95
CA VAL A 143 -15.56 3.87 -17.14
C VAL A 143 -16.24 3.41 -15.86
N ILE A 144 -17.33 4.07 -15.47
CA ILE A 144 -18.18 3.64 -14.35
C ILE A 144 -19.57 3.34 -14.88
N TYR A 145 -20.07 2.15 -14.56
CA TYR A 145 -21.40 1.74 -14.98
C TYR A 145 -22.47 2.44 -14.12
N PRO A 146 -23.51 3.01 -14.75
CA PRO A 146 -24.58 3.74 -14.05
C PRO A 146 -25.55 2.82 -13.28
N GLU A 147 -25.36 1.50 -13.35
CA GLU A 147 -26.26 0.54 -12.72
C GLU A 147 -26.17 0.58 -11.19
N ALA A 148 -27.31 0.28 -10.54
CA ALA A 148 -27.38 0.17 -9.09
C ALA A 148 -26.60 -1.08 -8.64
N GLY A 149 -25.58 -0.90 -7.79
CA GLY A 149 -24.74 -1.99 -7.31
C GLY A 149 -23.63 -1.52 -6.39
N ASP A 150 -22.86 -2.48 -5.87
CA ASP A 150 -21.70 -2.22 -5.03
C ASP A 150 -20.65 -1.38 -5.78
N PRO A 151 -19.97 -0.41 -5.13
CA PRO A 151 -18.99 0.46 -5.78
C PRO A 151 -17.94 -0.28 -6.60
N ALA A 152 -17.42 -1.41 -6.09
CA ALA A 152 -16.44 -2.23 -6.80
C ALA A 152 -16.98 -2.92 -8.05
N SER A 153 -18.28 -3.26 -8.07
CA SER A 153 -18.91 -3.90 -9.24
C SER A 153 -19.22 -2.91 -10.37
N ARG A 154 -19.27 -1.61 -10.06
CA ARG A 154 -19.54 -0.54 -11.02
C ARG A 154 -18.30 -0.07 -11.77
N LEU A 155 -17.11 -0.46 -11.33
CA LEU A 155 -15.86 -0.11 -12.01
C LEU A 155 -15.69 -0.96 -13.29
N GLY A 156 -15.64 -0.28 -14.44
CA GLY A 156 -15.31 -0.90 -15.72
C GLY A 156 -13.81 -0.99 -15.97
N THR A 157 -13.39 -1.21 -17.21
CA THR A 157 -11.96 -1.28 -17.56
C THR A 157 -11.30 0.12 -17.48
N PRO A 158 -10.08 0.25 -16.92
CA PRO A 158 -9.34 1.52 -16.94
C PRO A 158 -9.15 2.00 -18.38
N THR A 159 -9.37 3.30 -18.64
CA THR A 159 -9.13 3.92 -19.95
C THR A 159 -7.70 4.46 -20.07
N THR A 160 -7.03 4.62 -18.94
CA THR A 160 -5.64 5.08 -18.80
C THR A 160 -4.85 4.10 -17.94
N SER A 161 -3.51 4.19 -17.94
CA SER A 161 -2.66 3.26 -17.19
C SER A 161 -3.05 3.19 -15.71
N ALA A 162 -3.47 2.01 -15.26
CA ALA A 162 -3.86 1.73 -13.88
C ALA A 162 -2.62 1.41 -13.01
N VAL A 163 -1.74 2.41 -12.85
CA VAL A 163 -0.59 2.30 -11.96
C VAL A 163 -0.92 2.96 -10.62
N TYR A 164 -1.01 2.17 -9.55
CA TYR A 164 -1.25 2.65 -8.20
C TYR A 164 -0.03 3.43 -7.67
N ALA A 165 1.15 2.83 -7.80
CA ALA A 165 2.42 3.46 -7.45
C ALA A 165 3.52 3.01 -8.42
N PRO A 166 4.38 3.93 -8.91
CA PRO A 166 5.41 3.58 -9.86
C PRO A 166 6.48 2.75 -9.16
N PHE A 167 6.86 1.64 -9.79
CA PHE A 167 7.97 0.82 -9.32
C PHE A 167 9.26 1.63 -9.23
N SER A 168 9.95 1.58 -8.09
CA SER A 168 11.16 2.37 -7.84
C SER A 168 12.29 1.51 -7.29
N PHE A 169 13.23 1.13 -8.16
CA PHE A 169 14.48 0.45 -7.75
C PHE A 169 15.25 1.22 -6.69
N ARG A 170 15.19 2.55 -6.74
CA ARG A 170 15.80 3.41 -5.73
C ARG A 170 15.23 3.14 -4.34
N GLN A 171 13.92 2.93 -4.21
CA GLN A 171 13.28 2.65 -2.93
C GLN A 171 13.71 1.29 -2.38
N ILE A 172 13.83 0.28 -3.25
CA ILE A 172 14.33 -1.06 -2.87
C ILE A 172 15.77 -0.95 -2.35
N ILE A 173 16.64 -0.25 -3.07
CA ILE A 173 18.03 -0.04 -2.65
C ILE A 173 18.08 0.73 -1.32
N GLU A 174 17.31 1.81 -1.18
CA GLU A 174 17.25 2.57 0.06
C GLU A 174 16.72 1.74 1.23
N PHE A 175 15.74 0.86 1.00
CA PHE A 175 15.26 -0.09 2.00
C PHE A 175 16.36 -1.06 2.44
N ILE A 176 17.07 -1.67 1.48
CA ILE A 176 18.20 -2.58 1.76
C ILE A 176 19.30 -1.86 2.54
N VAL A 177 19.65 -0.62 2.16
CA VAL A 177 20.64 0.19 2.86
C VAL A 177 20.19 0.57 4.27
N LEU A 178 18.89 0.70 4.51
CA LEU A 178 18.32 0.98 5.83
C LEU A 178 18.14 -0.27 6.70
N LEU A 179 18.11 -1.48 6.13
CA LEU A 179 17.94 -2.72 6.89
C LEU A 179 18.92 -2.89 8.07
N PRO A 180 20.23 -2.60 7.92
CA PRO A 180 21.19 -2.68 9.02
C PRO A 180 20.81 -1.85 10.25
N LEU A 181 19.96 -0.83 10.09
CA LEU A 181 19.50 -0.02 11.20
C LEU A 181 18.72 -0.83 12.24
N ASN A 182 18.05 -1.91 11.84
CA ASN A 182 17.33 -2.80 12.76
C ASN A 182 18.26 -3.57 13.72
N PHE A 183 19.58 -3.62 13.46
CA PHE A 183 20.54 -4.24 14.39
C PHE A 183 20.84 -3.37 15.61
N ILE A 184 20.40 -2.11 15.65
CA ILE A 184 20.51 -1.25 16.84
C ILE A 184 19.39 -1.64 17.82
N PRO A 185 19.70 -2.17 19.01
CA PRO A 185 18.68 -2.56 19.97
C PRO A 185 17.81 -1.38 20.38
N VAL A 186 16.50 -1.60 20.52
CA VAL A 186 15.48 -0.63 20.97
C VAL A 186 15.21 0.53 19.99
N ALA A 187 16.24 1.22 19.50
CA ALA A 187 16.10 2.40 18.65
C ALA A 187 16.04 2.09 17.14
N GLY A 188 16.60 0.94 16.72
CA GLY A 188 16.73 0.58 15.31
C GLY A 188 15.41 0.47 14.58
N THR A 189 14.48 -0.34 15.10
CA THR A 189 13.17 -0.57 14.47
C THR A 189 12.30 0.69 14.41
N PRO A 190 12.13 1.49 15.48
CA PRO A 190 11.41 2.75 15.38
C PRO A 190 12.02 3.69 14.34
N MET A 191 13.34 3.84 14.32
CA MET A 191 14.01 4.73 13.36
C MET A 191 13.89 4.22 11.92
N PHE A 192 13.98 2.91 11.73
CA PHE A 192 13.77 2.26 10.44
C PHE A 192 12.35 2.51 9.91
N LEU A 193 11.32 2.32 10.73
CA LEU A 193 9.93 2.57 10.34
C LEU A 193 9.68 4.04 10.00
N VAL A 194 10.22 4.98 10.78
CA VAL A 194 10.08 6.42 10.50
C VAL A 194 10.78 6.79 9.19
N LEU A 195 12.03 6.35 8.98
CA LEU A 195 12.79 6.68 7.78
C LEU A 195 12.21 6.06 6.51
N THR A 196 11.79 4.79 6.59
CA THR A 196 11.15 4.12 5.46
C THR A 196 9.78 4.72 5.16
N GLY A 197 8.96 5.00 6.18
CA GLY A 197 7.68 5.70 6.04
C GLY A 197 7.82 7.10 5.41
N TYR A 198 8.83 7.87 5.83
CA TYR A 198 9.13 9.20 5.28
C TYR A 198 9.38 9.14 3.77
N ARG A 199 10.09 8.12 3.30
CA ARG A 199 10.47 8.00 1.89
C ARG A 199 9.41 7.29 1.04
N ALA A 200 8.78 6.26 1.59
CA ALA A 200 7.80 5.44 0.90
C ALA A 200 6.39 6.07 0.88
N GLY A 201 6.03 6.84 1.92
CA GLY A 201 4.68 7.40 2.07
C GLY A 201 4.17 8.19 0.85
N PRO A 202 4.96 9.10 0.25
CA PRO A 202 4.55 9.85 -0.94
C PRO A 202 4.17 8.98 -2.14
N PHE A 203 4.69 7.75 -2.25
CA PHE A 203 4.39 6.86 -3.38
C PHE A 203 2.93 6.40 -3.38
N HIS A 204 2.31 6.23 -2.21
CA HIS A 204 0.92 5.82 -2.10
C HIS A 204 -0.09 6.91 -2.51
N HIS A 205 0.36 8.15 -2.73
CA HIS A 205 -0.47 9.22 -3.28
C HIS A 205 -0.36 9.36 -4.79
N TRP A 206 0.43 8.50 -5.43
CA TRP A 206 0.70 8.62 -6.85
C TRP A 206 -0.57 8.53 -7.70
N ARG A 207 -1.39 7.49 -7.50
CA ARG A 207 -2.68 7.35 -8.18
C ARG A 207 -3.57 8.58 -7.99
N TYR A 208 -3.65 9.10 -6.77
CA TYR A 208 -4.41 10.31 -6.49
C TYR A 208 -3.91 11.52 -7.30
N PHE A 209 -2.59 11.73 -7.35
CA PHE A 209 -2.01 12.82 -8.14
C PHE A 209 -2.18 12.62 -9.64
N GLN A 210 -2.30 11.37 -10.12
CA GLN A 210 -2.67 11.09 -11.50
C GLN A 210 -4.13 11.47 -11.79
N LEU A 211 -5.07 11.13 -10.90
CA LEU A 211 -6.48 11.49 -11.07
C LEU A 211 -6.71 13.00 -11.08
N LEU A 212 -5.90 13.76 -10.33
CA LEU A 212 -5.94 15.22 -10.33
C LEU A 212 -5.15 15.87 -11.49
N ASP A 213 -4.52 15.07 -12.34
CA ASP A 213 -3.63 15.53 -13.41
C ASP A 213 -2.52 16.49 -12.94
N PHE A 214 -1.98 16.26 -11.73
CA PHE A 214 -0.92 17.10 -11.18
C PHE A 214 0.37 16.97 -11.96
N THR A 215 1.00 18.11 -12.26
CA THR A 215 2.36 18.19 -12.79
C THR A 215 3.40 17.75 -11.76
N LYS A 216 4.62 17.43 -12.21
CA LYS A 216 5.73 17.03 -11.33
C LYS A 216 6.05 18.09 -10.25
N GLN A 217 5.87 19.37 -10.57
CA GLN A 217 6.12 20.47 -9.64
C GLN A 217 5.04 20.53 -8.55
N GLU A 218 3.77 20.39 -8.92
CA GLU A 218 2.64 20.37 -7.99
C GLU A 218 2.69 19.17 -7.05
N ARG A 219 3.07 17.98 -7.57
CA ARG A 219 3.30 16.78 -6.74
C ARG A 219 4.37 17.05 -5.68
N LYS A 220 5.53 17.60 -6.08
CA LYS A 220 6.62 17.91 -5.15
C LYS A 220 6.20 18.95 -4.10
N ALA A 221 5.44 19.97 -4.50
CA ALA A 221 4.93 20.99 -3.58
C ALA A 221 3.92 20.41 -2.58
N SER A 222 3.01 19.55 -3.04
CA SER A 222 2.00 18.87 -2.21
C SER A 222 2.65 17.95 -1.18
N VAL A 223 3.60 17.12 -1.62
CA VAL A 223 4.37 16.20 -0.77
C VAL A 223 5.19 16.97 0.27
N SER A 224 5.94 17.99 -0.14
CA SER A 224 6.76 18.82 0.75
C SER A 224 5.96 19.46 1.89
N ARG A 225 4.77 19.99 1.59
CA ARG A 225 3.89 20.61 2.59
C ARG A 225 3.35 19.61 3.63
N ARG A 226 3.33 18.31 3.32
CA ARG A 226 2.68 17.27 4.13
C ARG A 226 3.63 16.16 4.56
N GLN A 227 4.93 16.34 4.35
CA GLN A 227 5.94 15.30 4.48
C GLN A 227 5.91 14.59 5.85
N LEU A 228 5.67 15.35 6.93
CA LEU A 228 5.61 14.80 8.30
C LEU A 228 4.36 13.93 8.54
N GLN A 229 3.26 14.17 7.82
CA GLN A 229 2.02 13.40 7.97
C GLN A 229 2.17 11.97 7.43
N TYR A 230 3.20 11.70 6.62
CA TYR A 230 3.52 10.35 6.16
C TYR A 230 4.27 9.50 7.20
N THR A 231 4.73 10.12 8.30
CA THR A 231 5.59 9.48 9.31
C THR A 231 4.97 9.34 10.69
N THR A 232 3.79 9.92 10.91
CA THR A 232 3.13 10.01 12.22
C THR A 232 1.72 9.47 12.16
#